data_AF-A0A3D5BFE2-F1
#
_entry.id   AF-A0A3D5BFE2-F1
#
_cell.length_a   1.000
_cell.length_b   1.000
_cell.length_c   1.000
_cell.angle_alpha   90.00
_cell.angle_beta   90.00
_cell.angle_gamma   90.00
#
_symmetry.space_group_name_H-M   'P 1'
#
loop_
_entity.id
_entity.type
_entity.pdbx_description
1 polymer ?
#
loop_
_entity_poly.entity_id
_entity_poly.type
_entity_poly.pdbx_seq_one_letter_code
_entity_poly.pdbx_strand_id
1 'polypeptide(L)'
;MQIKKSSFWCGLGLVTASFTMQVVNAQTIPPAQQQLLLQMAEQSGLLKQAANCSGVSSSHLKQHLASALQQCPLAANGMPSEQCVKTKLIQSTGISQAAVKKCEQLAAQAQQQQQQSSAETQLTALFDQIGDREPTAAEQMQIEQLTNKLQQEGIAQLRSNVDLLVNASQGTTANIPAPMYPGSKVLVHLPAQGMVQFGDQSIKSLPGVSFASTASATEILAWYQQQFPAYQYRKIELGGTPDHLLLKKAPEPFDYMKLLPQLPGIPHVFITAANKETQRHLPGAQTLFTVTYQP
;
A
#
# COMPACT_ATOMS: atom_id res chain seq x y z
N MET A 1 40.37 3.37 0.82
CA MET A 1 39.57 2.21 1.25
C MET A 1 38.26 2.24 0.47
N GLN A 2 38.15 1.43 -0.59
CA GLN A 2 37.00 1.44 -1.50
C GLN A 2 35.82 0.69 -0.86
N ILE A 3 34.77 1.43 -0.51
CA ILE A 3 33.48 0.86 -0.08
C ILE A 3 32.63 0.70 -1.34
N LYS A 4 32.42 -0.56 -1.77
CA LYS A 4 31.43 -0.91 -2.79
C LYS A 4 30.04 -0.61 -2.22
N LYS A 5 29.35 0.39 -2.77
CA LYS A 5 27.95 0.70 -2.45
C LYS A 5 27.04 -0.28 -3.19
N SER A 6 26.29 -1.05 -2.41
CA SER A 6 25.30 -2.03 -2.87
C SER A 6 24.03 -1.32 -3.33
N SER A 7 23.44 -1.86 -4.39
CA SER A 7 22.41 -1.27 -5.22
C SER A 7 21.05 -1.14 -4.54
N PHE A 8 20.35 -0.11 -4.98
CA PHE A 8 19.07 0.38 -4.49
C PHE A 8 17.92 -0.53 -4.92
N TRP A 9 17.58 -1.53 -4.10
CA TRP A 9 16.25 -2.10 -3.82
C TRP A 9 16.47 -3.04 -2.60
N CYS A 10 16.69 -2.48 -1.41
CA CYS A 10 16.91 -3.25 -0.17
C CYS A 10 15.61 -3.96 0.27
N GLY A 11 15.61 -5.21 0.75
CA GLY A 11 16.67 -6.19 0.94
C GLY A 11 16.15 -7.46 1.61
N LEU A 12 16.85 -8.59 1.46
CA LEU A 12 16.94 -9.68 2.44
C LEU A 12 18.02 -10.67 2.02
N GLY A 13 18.96 -10.93 2.93
CA GLY A 13 20.16 -11.72 2.73
C GLY A 13 19.92 -13.23 2.68
N LEU A 14 20.82 -13.91 1.98
CA LEU A 14 20.89 -15.37 1.86
C LEU A 14 21.32 -16.03 3.19
N VAL A 15 20.64 -17.11 3.55
CA VAL A 15 21.23 -18.21 4.32
C VAL A 15 21.07 -19.49 3.48
N THR A 16 22.20 -20.13 3.18
CA THR A 16 22.28 -21.43 2.51
C THR A 16 21.84 -22.55 3.44
N ALA A 17 20.83 -23.33 3.05
CA ALA A 17 20.56 -24.64 3.63
C ALA A 17 20.18 -25.64 2.52
N SER A 18 20.83 -26.80 2.57
CA SER A 18 20.75 -27.88 1.61
C SER A 18 19.36 -28.52 1.52
N PHE A 19 19.05 -28.96 0.31
CA PHE A 19 17.77 -29.46 -0.19
C PHE A 19 17.25 -30.71 0.55
N THR A 20 16.01 -30.63 1.01
CA THR A 20 15.05 -31.73 0.87
C THR A 20 13.93 -31.24 -0.06
N MET A 21 13.78 -31.87 -1.23
CA MET A 21 12.73 -31.54 -2.20
C MET A 21 11.37 -31.96 -1.64
N GLN A 22 10.71 -31.07 -0.91
CA GLN A 22 9.26 -31.08 -0.84
C GLN A 22 8.74 -30.31 -2.04
N VAL A 23 7.85 -30.92 -2.82
CA VAL A 23 7.14 -30.26 -3.92
C VAL A 23 6.26 -29.19 -3.28
N VAL A 24 6.81 -27.98 -3.13
CA VAL A 24 6.06 -26.81 -2.68
C VAL A 24 5.13 -26.49 -3.84
N ASN A 25 3.83 -26.70 -3.63
CA ASN A 25 2.80 -26.27 -4.56
C ASN A 25 3.00 -24.75 -4.75
N ALA A 26 3.59 -24.36 -5.87
CA ALA A 26 3.95 -22.97 -6.13
C ALA A 26 2.65 -22.17 -6.28
N GLN A 27 2.24 -21.49 -5.21
CA GLN A 27 1.09 -20.61 -5.24
C GLN A 27 1.41 -19.45 -6.20
N THR A 28 0.48 -19.17 -7.10
CA THR A 28 0.51 -18.02 -8.02
C THR A 28 -0.40 -16.92 -7.48
N ILE A 29 -0.24 -15.69 -7.98
CA ILE A 29 -1.07 -14.56 -7.55
C ILE A 29 -2.56 -14.83 -7.90
N PRO A 30 -3.52 -14.56 -7.00
CA PRO A 30 -4.94 -14.64 -7.31
C PRO A 30 -5.33 -13.65 -8.44
N PRO A 31 -6.27 -14.00 -9.33
CA PRO A 31 -6.67 -13.14 -10.46
C PRO A 31 -7.08 -11.71 -10.06
N ALA A 32 -7.75 -11.56 -8.91
CA ALA A 32 -8.16 -10.24 -8.42
C ALA A 32 -6.96 -9.37 -7.99
N GLN A 33 -5.92 -9.97 -7.38
CA GLN A 33 -4.67 -9.27 -7.04
C GLN A 33 -3.89 -8.88 -8.30
N GLN A 34 -3.88 -9.77 -9.29
CA GLN A 34 -3.27 -9.51 -10.59
C GLN A 34 -3.91 -8.28 -11.26
N GLN A 35 -5.23 -8.23 -11.29
CA GLN A 35 -5.97 -7.13 -11.89
C GLN A 35 -5.68 -5.80 -11.18
N LEU A 36 -5.64 -5.81 -9.84
CA LEU A 36 -5.26 -4.64 -9.04
C LEU A 36 -3.84 -4.16 -9.39
N LEU A 37 -2.85 -5.06 -9.41
CA LEU A 37 -1.46 -4.71 -9.75
C LEU A 37 -1.34 -4.14 -11.17
N LEU A 38 -2.08 -4.70 -12.13
CA LEU A 38 -2.11 -4.19 -13.51
C LEU A 38 -2.75 -2.81 -13.60
N GLN A 39 -3.87 -2.58 -12.89
CA GLN A 39 -4.54 -1.28 -12.84
C GLN A 39 -3.67 -0.23 -12.16
N MET A 40 -2.99 -0.58 -11.05
CA MET A 40 -2.04 0.31 -10.40
C MET A 40 -0.87 0.67 -11.32
N ALA A 41 -0.29 -0.30 -12.03
CA ALA A 41 0.79 -0.06 -13.00
C ALA A 41 0.36 0.82 -14.18
N GLU A 42 -0.90 0.72 -14.59
CA GLU A 42 -1.47 1.56 -15.65
C GLU A 42 -1.71 3.00 -15.16
N GLN A 43 -2.37 3.16 -14.01
CA GLN A 43 -2.77 4.47 -13.48
C GLN A 43 -1.61 5.29 -12.93
N SER A 44 -0.59 4.63 -12.36
CA SER A 44 0.66 5.29 -11.95
C SER A 44 1.51 5.76 -13.14
N GLY A 45 1.15 5.38 -14.37
CA GLY A 45 1.93 5.66 -15.57
C GLY A 45 3.17 4.78 -15.72
N LEU A 46 3.39 3.80 -14.84
CA LEU A 46 4.52 2.87 -14.92
C LEU A 46 4.54 2.12 -16.25
N LEU A 47 3.39 1.64 -16.74
CA LEU A 47 3.31 0.98 -18.05
C LEU A 47 3.64 1.91 -19.22
N LYS A 48 3.36 3.22 -19.08
CA LYS A 48 3.68 4.23 -20.10
C LYS A 48 5.17 4.56 -20.08
N GLN A 49 5.76 4.70 -18.90
CA GLN A 49 7.20 4.92 -18.75
C GLN A 49 8.01 3.71 -19.26
N ALA A 50 7.61 2.50 -18.85
CA ALA A 50 8.23 1.26 -19.32
C ALA A 50 8.11 1.11 -20.84
N ALA A 51 6.95 1.44 -21.42
CA ALA A 51 6.74 1.46 -22.86
C ALA A 51 7.72 2.40 -23.57
N ASN A 52 7.80 3.64 -23.11
CA ASN A 52 8.66 4.67 -23.70
C ASN A 52 10.14 4.31 -23.64
N CYS A 53 10.61 3.73 -22.53
CA CYS A 53 12.03 3.38 -22.38
C CYS A 53 12.41 2.10 -23.13
N SER A 54 11.49 1.12 -23.20
CA SER A 54 11.74 -0.17 -23.84
C SER A 54 11.43 -0.21 -25.34
N GLY A 55 10.67 0.75 -25.85
CA GLY A 55 10.23 0.80 -27.25
C GLY A 55 9.04 -0.12 -27.56
N VAL A 56 8.40 -0.69 -26.54
CA VAL A 56 7.22 -1.57 -26.67
C VAL A 56 5.96 -0.78 -26.31
N SER A 57 4.80 -1.07 -26.91
CA SER A 57 3.55 -0.39 -26.55
C SER A 57 3.08 -0.76 -25.13
N SER A 58 2.40 0.16 -24.45
CA SER A 58 1.85 -0.09 -23.10
C SER A 58 0.83 -1.22 -23.07
N SER A 59 0.04 -1.41 -24.14
CA SER A 59 -0.92 -2.51 -24.25
C SER A 59 -0.21 -3.87 -24.32
N HIS A 60 0.87 -3.96 -25.09
CA HIS A 60 1.66 -5.17 -25.22
C HIS A 60 2.39 -5.51 -23.91
N LEU A 61 2.96 -4.49 -23.23
CA LEU A 61 3.53 -4.66 -21.89
C LEU A 61 2.49 -5.13 -20.86
N LYS A 62 1.28 -4.56 -20.87
CA LYS A 62 0.19 -4.96 -19.95
C LYS A 62 -0.19 -6.43 -20.12
N GLN A 63 -0.35 -6.87 -21.37
CA GLN A 63 -0.70 -8.26 -21.69
C GLN A 63 0.40 -9.24 -21.22
N HIS A 64 1.67 -8.93 -21.49
CA HIS A 64 2.78 -9.78 -21.09
C HIS A 64 3.07 -9.74 -19.59
N LEU A 65 2.85 -8.60 -18.94
CA LEU A 65 2.91 -8.49 -17.48
C LEU A 65 1.84 -9.34 -16.83
N ALA A 66 0.62 -9.34 -17.37
CA ALA A 66 -0.45 -10.21 -16.89
C ALA A 66 -0.04 -11.68 -16.95
N SER A 67 0.48 -12.14 -18.10
CA SER A 67 0.96 -13.51 -18.27
C SER A 67 2.13 -13.85 -17.34
N ALA A 68 3.08 -12.93 -17.15
CA ALA A 68 4.22 -13.11 -16.25
C ALA A 68 3.79 -13.24 -14.78
N LEU A 69 2.83 -12.42 -14.32
CA LEU A 69 2.29 -12.48 -12.96
C LEU A 69 1.56 -13.81 -12.67
N GLN A 70 0.98 -14.44 -13.68
CA GLN A 70 0.34 -15.76 -13.54
C GLN A 70 1.35 -16.91 -13.50
N GLN A 71 2.47 -16.79 -14.22
CA GLN A 71 3.45 -17.86 -14.36
C GLN A 71 4.53 -17.85 -13.27
N CYS A 72 4.68 -16.73 -12.57
CA CYS A 72 5.75 -16.58 -11.59
C CYS A 72 5.29 -16.98 -10.18
N PRO A 73 6.05 -17.88 -9.51
CA PRO A 73 5.72 -18.31 -8.16
C PRO A 73 5.82 -17.15 -7.18
N LEU A 74 4.96 -17.17 -6.16
CA LEU A 74 5.04 -16.23 -5.05
C LEU A 74 6.25 -16.56 -4.16
N ALA A 75 6.99 -15.53 -3.77
CA ALA A 75 7.98 -15.59 -2.72
C ALA A 75 7.28 -15.55 -1.34
N ALA A 76 8.06 -15.70 -0.26
CA ALA A 76 7.55 -15.74 1.11
C ALA A 76 6.75 -14.48 1.51
N ASN A 77 7.00 -13.35 0.85
CA ASN A 77 6.26 -12.09 1.03
C ASN A 77 4.92 -12.03 0.28
N GLY A 78 4.47 -13.13 -0.35
CA GLY A 78 3.22 -13.17 -1.11
C GLY A 78 3.26 -12.38 -2.43
N MET A 79 4.45 -11.97 -2.88
CA MET A 79 4.67 -11.28 -4.16
C MET A 79 5.44 -12.19 -5.12
N PRO A 80 5.21 -12.09 -6.44
CA PRO A 80 5.89 -12.95 -7.40
C PRO A 80 7.37 -12.58 -7.45
N SER A 81 8.23 -13.57 -7.67
CA SER A 81 9.67 -13.33 -7.83
C SER A 81 9.93 -12.29 -8.91
N GLU A 82 10.57 -11.17 -8.54
CA GLU A 82 10.92 -10.09 -9.47
C GLU A 82 11.75 -10.64 -10.65
N GLN A 83 12.74 -11.48 -10.35
CA GLN A 83 13.60 -12.08 -11.37
C GLN A 83 12.81 -12.97 -12.34
N CYS A 84 11.82 -13.71 -11.85
CA CYS A 84 10.94 -14.48 -12.72
C CYS A 84 10.12 -13.55 -13.63
N VAL A 85 9.43 -12.56 -13.06
CA VAL A 85 8.54 -11.66 -13.80
C VAL A 85 9.32 -10.92 -14.88
N LYS A 86 10.50 -10.41 -14.53
CA LYS A 86 11.42 -9.73 -15.44
C LYS A 86 11.90 -10.65 -16.57
N THR A 87 12.31 -11.87 -16.26
CA THR A 87 12.77 -12.84 -17.26
C THR A 87 11.65 -13.18 -18.25
N LYS A 88 10.45 -13.45 -17.74
CA LYS A 88 9.26 -13.74 -18.56
C LYS A 88 8.85 -12.56 -19.42
N LEU A 89 8.88 -11.34 -18.87
CA LEU A 89 8.60 -10.12 -19.62
C LEU A 89 9.60 -9.95 -20.76
N ILE A 90 10.91 -10.03 -20.49
CA ILE A 90 11.95 -9.89 -21.51
C ILE A 90 11.78 -10.93 -22.62
N GLN A 91 11.58 -12.19 -22.24
CA GLN A 91 11.39 -13.30 -23.19
C GLN A 91 10.15 -13.12 -24.07
N SER A 92 9.05 -12.64 -23.49
CA SER A 92 7.77 -12.57 -24.20
C SER A 92 7.57 -11.28 -24.99
N THR A 93 8.20 -10.18 -24.59
CA THR A 93 8.13 -8.89 -25.28
C THR A 93 9.24 -8.67 -26.31
N GLY A 94 10.31 -9.47 -26.25
CA GLY A 94 11.48 -9.32 -27.13
C GLY A 94 12.34 -8.09 -26.83
N ILE A 95 12.16 -7.45 -25.67
CA ILE A 95 12.96 -6.29 -25.26
C ILE A 95 14.43 -6.70 -25.14
N SER A 96 15.32 -5.96 -25.80
CA SER A 96 16.76 -6.24 -25.75
C SER A 96 17.33 -5.98 -24.34
N GLN A 97 18.37 -6.71 -23.95
CA GLN A 97 19.08 -6.43 -22.68
C GLN A 97 19.60 -4.99 -22.60
N ALA A 98 19.96 -4.38 -23.74
CA ALA A 98 20.38 -2.98 -23.79
C ALA A 98 19.23 -2.02 -23.42
N ALA A 99 18.02 -2.28 -23.91
CA ALA A 99 16.84 -1.51 -23.56
C ALA A 99 16.45 -1.70 -22.08
N VAL A 100 16.54 -2.93 -21.55
CA VAL A 100 16.34 -3.19 -20.11
C VAL A 100 17.30 -2.37 -19.26
N LYS A 101 18.62 -2.43 -19.55
CA LYS A 101 19.63 -1.64 -18.83
C LYS A 101 19.38 -0.14 -18.90
N LYS A 102 18.95 0.36 -20.07
CA LYS A 102 18.59 1.77 -20.25
C LYS A 102 17.40 2.16 -19.37
N CYS A 103 16.34 1.35 -19.34
CA CYS A 103 15.19 1.55 -18.47
C CYS A 103 15.59 1.57 -16.99
N GLU A 104 16.45 0.65 -16.55
CA GLU A 104 16.95 0.58 -15.17
C GLU A 104 17.75 1.82 -14.79
N GLN A 105 18.59 2.32 -15.68
CA GLN A 105 19.36 3.54 -15.46
C GLN A 105 18.46 4.77 -15.34
N LEU A 106 17.46 4.90 -16.21
CA LEU A 106 16.48 5.99 -16.15
C LEU A 106 15.65 5.93 -14.86
N ALA A 107 15.23 4.74 -14.44
CA ALA A 107 14.51 4.54 -13.19
C ALA A 107 15.38 4.90 -11.97
N ALA A 108 16.65 4.52 -11.96
CA ALA A 108 17.59 4.86 -10.89
C ALA A 108 17.82 6.38 -10.77
N GLN A 109 17.91 7.07 -11.91
CA GLN A 109 18.03 8.54 -11.94
C GLN A 109 16.75 9.22 -11.44
N ALA A 110 15.58 8.73 -11.84
CA ALA A 110 14.29 9.25 -11.37
C ALA A 110 14.08 9.02 -9.86
N GLN A 111 14.49 7.85 -9.33
CA GLN A 111 14.42 7.56 -7.90
C GLN A 111 15.33 8.45 -7.07
N GLN A 112 16.56 8.74 -7.54
CA GLN A 112 17.44 9.70 -6.87
C GLN A 112 16.84 11.11 -6.81
N GLN A 113 16.04 11.50 -7.81
CA GLN A 113 15.34 12.79 -7.81
C GLN A 113 14.06 12.77 -6.96
N GLN A 114 13.42 11.61 -6.77
CA GLN A 114 12.19 11.49 -5.96
C GLN A 114 12.44 11.23 -4.48
N GLN A 115 13.57 10.62 -4.09
CA GLN A 115 13.88 10.28 -2.70
C GLN A 115 14.58 11.37 -1.90
N GLN A 116 14.93 12.46 -2.55
CA GLN A 116 15.38 13.66 -1.87
C GLN A 116 14.45 14.77 -2.27
N SER A 117 13.37 14.93 -1.50
CA SER A 117 12.63 16.19 -1.53
C SER A 117 13.64 17.31 -1.29
N SER A 118 13.53 18.41 -2.03
CA SER A 118 14.46 19.54 -1.85
C SER A 118 14.50 20.00 -0.40
N ALA A 119 13.38 19.84 0.34
CA ALA A 119 13.25 20.20 1.73
C ALA A 119 14.01 19.24 2.66
N GLU A 120 14.09 17.95 2.35
CA GLU A 120 14.84 16.97 3.15
C GLU A 120 16.36 17.20 3.05
N THR A 121 16.84 17.48 1.83
CA THR A 121 18.23 17.85 1.59
C THR A 121 18.58 19.19 2.25
N GLN A 122 17.67 20.17 2.18
CA GLN A 122 17.86 21.47 2.85
C GLN A 122 17.86 21.33 4.38
N LEU A 123 17.00 20.47 4.92
CA LEU A 123 16.94 20.22 6.36
C LEU A 123 18.20 19.50 6.85
N THR A 124 18.67 18.49 6.11
CA THR A 124 19.95 17.81 6.40
C THR A 124 21.11 18.79 6.35
N ALA A 125 21.22 19.62 5.31
CA ALA A 125 22.27 20.62 5.19
C ALA A 125 22.21 21.67 6.32
N LEU A 126 21.01 22.05 6.75
CA LEU A 126 20.81 22.96 7.87
C LEU A 126 21.28 22.32 9.19
N PHE A 127 20.96 21.05 9.43
CA PHE A 127 21.47 20.32 10.59
C PHE A 127 22.99 20.15 10.55
N ASP A 128 23.59 19.86 9.39
CA ASP A 128 25.04 19.78 9.22
C ASP A 128 25.72 21.14 9.51
N GLN A 129 25.07 22.25 9.13
CA GLN A 129 25.53 23.61 9.42
C GLN A 129 25.38 23.99 10.90
N ILE A 130 24.34 23.49 11.57
CA ILE A 130 24.13 23.69 13.00
C ILE A 130 25.15 22.87 13.80
N GLY A 131 25.37 21.60 13.42
CA GLY A 131 26.23 20.69 14.17
C GLY A 131 25.71 20.43 15.58
N ASP A 132 26.60 20.40 16.58
CA ASP A 132 26.26 20.06 17.96
C ASP A 132 25.77 21.25 18.82
N ARG A 133 25.67 22.46 18.26
CA ARG A 133 25.17 23.62 19.00
C ARG A 133 23.65 23.73 18.93
N GLU A 134 23.08 24.48 19.88
CA GLU A 134 21.67 24.84 19.83
C GLU A 134 21.36 25.70 18.58
N PRO A 135 20.20 25.49 17.92
CA PRO A 135 19.74 26.34 16.83
C PRO A 135 19.49 27.77 17.31
N THR A 136 19.82 28.75 16.49
CA THR A 136 19.36 30.12 16.70
C THR A 136 17.87 30.23 16.40
N ALA A 137 17.20 31.28 16.87
CA ALA A 137 15.77 31.51 16.59
C ALA A 137 15.45 31.54 15.08
N ALA A 138 16.35 32.09 14.26
CA ALA A 138 16.19 32.11 12.81
C ALA A 138 16.31 30.71 12.18
N GLU A 139 17.22 29.88 12.68
CA GLU A 139 17.38 28.49 12.24
C GLU A 139 16.22 27.61 12.71
N GLN A 140 15.71 27.84 13.93
CA GLN A 140 14.50 27.21 14.44
C GLN A 140 13.31 27.44 13.49
N MET A 141 13.11 28.70 13.06
CA MET A 141 12.07 29.04 12.08
C MET A 141 12.29 28.34 10.73
N GLN A 142 13.53 28.21 10.26
CA GLN A 142 13.83 27.49 9.03
C GLN A 142 13.58 25.99 9.15
N ILE A 143 13.94 25.37 10.28
CA ILE A 143 13.64 23.97 10.59
C ILE A 143 12.13 23.74 10.56
N GLU A 144 11.34 24.60 11.20
CA GLU A 144 9.88 24.50 11.21
C GLU A 144 9.29 24.64 9.80
N GLN A 145 9.75 25.60 9.01
CA GLN A 145 9.30 25.80 7.63
C GLN A 145 9.60 24.59 6.74
N LEU A 146 10.82 24.04 6.82
CA LEU A 146 11.23 22.87 6.05
C LEU A 146 10.48 21.62 6.51
N THR A 147 10.26 21.46 7.81
CA THR A 147 9.46 20.36 8.38
C THR A 147 8.01 20.43 7.92
N ASN A 148 7.39 21.61 7.93
CA ASN A 148 6.03 21.81 7.44
C ASN A 148 5.93 21.49 5.94
N LYS A 149 6.94 21.88 5.15
CA LYS A 149 7.01 21.56 3.72
C LYS A 149 7.12 20.05 3.48
N LEU A 150 7.97 19.35 4.23
CA LEU A 150 8.07 17.89 4.19
C LEU A 150 6.76 17.20 4.54
N GLN A 151 6.06 17.68 5.57
CA GLN A 151 4.75 17.15 5.94
C GLN A 151 3.73 17.34 4.81
N GLN A 152 3.70 18.51 4.16
CA GLN A 152 2.80 18.78 3.04
C GLN A 152 3.10 17.90 1.83
N GLU A 153 4.38 17.72 1.48
CA GLU A 153 4.83 16.84 0.40
C GLU A 153 4.47 15.38 0.70
N GLY A 154 4.71 14.92 1.93
CA GLY A 154 4.30 13.59 2.39
C GLY A 154 2.79 13.36 2.30
N ILE A 155 1.98 14.35 2.71
CA ILE A 155 0.52 14.28 2.58
C ILE A 155 0.10 14.25 1.09
N ALA A 156 0.73 15.04 0.24
CA ALA A 156 0.42 15.05 -1.20
C ALA A 156 0.76 13.71 -1.86
N GLN A 157 1.89 13.10 -1.51
CA GLN A 157 2.28 11.78 -1.99
C GLN A 157 1.33 10.69 -1.48
N LEU A 158 0.95 10.72 -0.21
CA LEU A 158 -0.05 9.82 0.36
C LEU A 158 -1.39 9.96 -0.36
N ARG A 159 -1.85 11.19 -0.63
CA ARG A 159 -3.06 11.46 -1.41
C ARG A 159 -3.00 10.85 -2.80
N SER A 160 -1.91 11.07 -3.53
CA SER A 160 -1.69 10.47 -4.85
C SER A 160 -1.78 8.94 -4.81
N ASN A 161 -1.17 8.32 -3.79
CA ASN A 161 -1.23 6.87 -3.60
C ASN A 161 -2.66 6.39 -3.27
N VAL A 162 -3.41 7.14 -2.46
CA VAL A 162 -4.82 6.82 -2.17
C VAL A 162 -5.67 6.95 -3.42
N ASP A 163 -5.52 8.02 -4.19
CA ASP A 163 -6.26 8.23 -5.44
C ASP A 163 -5.97 7.11 -6.45
N LEU A 164 -4.72 6.65 -6.53
CA LEU A 164 -4.35 5.47 -7.33
C LEU A 164 -5.05 4.20 -6.84
N LEU A 165 -5.11 3.96 -5.53
CA LEU A 165 -5.81 2.79 -4.98
C LEU A 165 -7.33 2.87 -5.21
N VAL A 166 -7.92 4.06 -5.04
CA VAL A 166 -9.34 4.30 -5.30
C VAL A 166 -9.66 4.00 -6.76
N ASN A 167 -8.88 4.59 -7.68
CA ASN A 167 -9.07 4.40 -9.11
C ASN A 167 -8.81 2.95 -9.54
N ALA A 168 -7.83 2.27 -8.95
CA ALA A 168 -7.54 0.87 -9.27
C ALA A 168 -8.64 -0.06 -8.72
N SER A 169 -9.34 0.33 -7.67
CA SER A 169 -10.46 -0.45 -7.13
C SER A 169 -11.75 -0.33 -7.98
N GLN A 170 -11.84 0.65 -8.87
CA GLN A 170 -13.01 0.83 -9.74
C GLN A 170 -13.22 -0.40 -10.62
N GLY A 171 -14.42 -0.99 -10.54
CA GLY A 171 -14.79 -2.22 -11.27
C GLY A 171 -14.61 -3.53 -10.48
N THR A 172 -14.09 -3.48 -9.26
CA THR A 172 -13.97 -4.67 -8.39
C THR A 172 -15.17 -4.89 -7.48
N THR A 173 -16.19 -4.02 -7.55
CA THR A 173 -17.31 -3.97 -6.62
C THR A 173 -18.20 -5.22 -6.65
N ALA A 174 -18.37 -5.83 -7.83
CA ALA A 174 -19.13 -7.06 -8.01
C ALA A 174 -18.54 -8.27 -7.25
N ASN A 175 -17.27 -8.18 -6.84
CA ASN A 175 -16.53 -9.26 -6.20
C ASN A 175 -16.28 -9.02 -4.72
N ILE A 176 -16.97 -8.06 -4.08
CA ILE A 176 -16.87 -7.82 -2.64
C ILE A 176 -17.84 -8.79 -1.94
N PRO A 177 -17.35 -9.81 -1.19
CA PRO A 177 -18.22 -10.73 -0.44
C PRO A 177 -18.72 -10.12 0.87
N ALA A 178 -18.15 -8.99 1.31
CA ALA A 178 -18.53 -8.34 2.55
C ALA A 178 -19.87 -7.58 2.42
N PRO A 179 -20.74 -7.64 3.44
CA PRO A 179 -21.97 -6.85 3.46
C PRO A 179 -21.65 -5.36 3.45
N MET A 180 -22.35 -4.63 2.59
CA MET A 180 -22.17 -3.19 2.40
C MET A 180 -23.39 -2.44 2.94
N TYR A 181 -23.17 -1.44 3.80
CA TYR A 181 -24.26 -0.62 4.31
C TYR A 181 -24.99 0.10 3.16
N PRO A 182 -26.34 0.05 3.09
CA PRO A 182 -27.11 0.64 2.00
C PRO A 182 -26.79 2.12 1.75
N GLY A 183 -26.63 2.49 0.47
CA GLY A 183 -26.35 3.87 0.08
C GLY A 183 -24.89 4.32 0.29
N SER A 184 -24.00 3.43 0.74
CA SER A 184 -22.57 3.75 0.82
C SER A 184 -21.92 3.78 -0.56
N LYS A 185 -20.74 4.39 -0.66
CA LYS A 185 -19.88 4.38 -1.85
C LYS A 185 -18.60 3.62 -1.56
N VAL A 186 -18.25 2.65 -2.39
CA VAL A 186 -16.93 1.98 -2.33
C VAL A 186 -15.85 3.00 -2.68
N LEU A 187 -14.86 3.14 -1.80
CA LEU A 187 -13.68 3.97 -2.03
C LEU A 187 -12.50 3.13 -2.51
N VAL A 188 -12.12 2.12 -1.72
CA VAL A 188 -10.97 1.26 -1.99
C VAL A 188 -11.38 -0.17 -1.75
N HIS A 189 -10.97 -1.09 -2.63
CA HIS A 189 -11.12 -2.52 -2.44
C HIS A 189 -9.78 -3.20 -2.70
N LEU A 190 -9.30 -3.90 -1.67
CA LEU A 190 -8.11 -4.74 -1.69
C LEU A 190 -8.60 -6.20 -1.66
N PRO A 191 -8.81 -6.83 -2.83
CA PRO A 191 -9.52 -8.11 -2.94
C PRO A 191 -8.68 -9.32 -2.52
N ALA A 192 -7.43 -9.13 -2.12
CA ALA A 192 -6.48 -10.21 -1.93
C ALA A 192 -5.69 -10.07 -0.64
N GLN A 193 -5.30 -11.24 -0.12
CA GLN A 193 -4.37 -11.37 1.00
C GLN A 193 -2.95 -11.04 0.53
N GLY A 194 -2.17 -10.36 1.35
CA GLY A 194 -0.76 -10.08 1.10
C GLY A 194 0.04 -10.16 2.39
N MET A 195 1.37 -10.10 2.31
CA MET A 195 2.17 -9.90 3.52
C MET A 195 2.37 -8.41 3.75
N VAL A 196 2.00 -7.93 4.93
CA VAL A 196 2.24 -6.56 5.38
C VAL A 196 3.32 -6.60 6.45
N GLN A 197 4.34 -5.76 6.28
CA GLN A 197 5.44 -5.66 7.21
C GLN A 197 5.15 -4.55 8.24
N PHE A 198 5.17 -4.90 9.53
CA PHE A 198 5.08 -3.97 10.66
C PHE A 198 6.31 -4.16 11.55
N GLY A 199 7.28 -3.24 11.44
CA GLY A 199 8.60 -3.43 12.04
C GLY A 199 9.22 -4.75 11.55
N ASP A 200 9.63 -5.62 12.47
CA ASP A 200 10.21 -6.92 12.15
C ASP A 200 9.15 -8.02 11.89
N GLN A 201 7.86 -7.72 12.04
CA GLN A 201 6.78 -8.69 11.89
C GLN A 201 6.20 -8.67 10.48
N SER A 202 6.06 -9.86 9.89
CA SER A 202 5.37 -10.06 8.61
C SER A 202 4.01 -10.70 8.87
N ILE A 203 2.93 -10.01 8.50
CA ILE A 203 1.56 -10.39 8.83
C ILE A 203 0.79 -10.60 7.53
N LYS A 204 0.16 -11.77 7.41
CA LYS A 204 -0.72 -12.06 6.29
C LYS A 204 -2.01 -11.23 6.45
N SER A 205 -2.15 -10.16 5.67
CA SER A 205 -3.36 -9.36 5.63
C SER A 205 -4.52 -10.13 5.01
N LEU A 206 -5.71 -9.80 5.46
CA LEU A 206 -6.97 -10.20 4.87
C LEU A 206 -7.40 -9.17 3.81
N PRO A 207 -8.26 -9.57 2.86
CA PRO A 207 -8.92 -8.62 1.98
C PRO A 207 -9.71 -7.58 2.77
N GLY A 208 -9.80 -6.38 2.22
CA GLY A 208 -10.45 -5.26 2.87
C GLY A 208 -11.13 -4.35 1.86
N VAL A 209 -12.24 -3.74 2.27
CA VAL A 209 -12.95 -2.73 1.49
C VAL A 209 -13.29 -1.54 2.36
N SER A 210 -12.97 -0.34 1.88
CA SER A 210 -13.31 0.93 2.52
C SER A 210 -14.47 1.60 1.79
N PHE A 211 -15.37 2.20 2.56
CA PHE A 211 -16.58 2.83 2.10
C PHE A 211 -16.75 4.22 2.72
N ALA A 212 -17.37 5.12 1.96
CA ALA A 212 -17.91 6.38 2.47
C ALA A 212 -19.44 6.28 2.60
N SER A 213 -20.02 6.89 3.62
CA SER A 213 -21.48 7.02 3.76
C SER A 213 -21.87 8.39 4.30
N THR A 214 -23.04 8.86 3.88
CA THR A 214 -23.70 10.05 4.44
C THR A 214 -24.43 9.74 5.76
N ALA A 215 -24.56 8.47 6.14
CA ALA A 215 -25.09 8.05 7.43
C ALA A 215 -24.08 8.27 8.56
N SER A 216 -24.57 8.38 9.79
CA SER A 216 -23.76 8.57 10.99
C SER A 216 -23.03 7.29 11.42
N ALA A 217 -21.93 7.43 12.16
CA ALA A 217 -21.15 6.29 12.64
C ALA A 217 -21.99 5.35 13.52
N THR A 218 -22.95 5.88 14.28
CA THR A 218 -23.87 5.10 15.12
C THR A 218 -24.83 4.24 14.31
N GLU A 219 -25.40 4.78 13.21
CA GLU A 219 -26.26 4.01 12.31
C GLU A 219 -25.49 2.87 11.63
N ILE A 220 -24.28 3.17 11.15
CA ILE A 220 -23.38 2.18 10.53
C ILE A 220 -23.02 1.08 11.54
N LEU A 221 -22.63 1.46 12.77
CA LEU A 221 -22.28 0.53 13.84
C LEU A 221 -23.45 -0.40 14.16
N ALA A 222 -24.64 0.15 14.39
CA ALA A 222 -25.82 -0.62 14.74
C ALA A 222 -26.17 -1.64 13.64
N TRP A 223 -26.06 -1.25 12.37
CA TRP A 223 -26.28 -2.15 11.24
C TRP A 223 -25.24 -3.28 11.18
N TYR A 224 -23.95 -2.98 11.33
CA TYR A 224 -22.90 -4.02 11.31
C TYR A 224 -22.95 -4.95 12.52
N GLN A 225 -23.42 -4.49 13.69
CA GLN A 225 -23.68 -5.37 14.83
C GLN A 225 -24.77 -6.40 14.52
N GLN A 226 -25.75 -6.06 13.69
CA GLN A 226 -26.77 -7.00 13.22
C GLN A 226 -26.22 -7.97 12.17
N GLN A 227 -25.38 -7.50 11.25
CA GLN A 227 -24.76 -8.36 10.23
C GLN A 227 -23.73 -9.32 10.83
N PHE A 228 -23.05 -8.91 11.90
CA PHE A 228 -21.99 -9.67 12.55
C PHE A 228 -22.26 -9.85 14.05
N PRO A 229 -23.28 -10.63 14.44
CA PRO A 229 -23.70 -10.76 15.84
C PRO A 229 -22.64 -11.41 16.74
N ALA A 230 -21.69 -12.14 16.17
CA ALA A 230 -20.57 -12.73 16.90
C ALA A 230 -19.39 -11.76 17.12
N TYR A 231 -19.39 -10.59 16.50
CA TYR A 231 -18.28 -9.64 16.61
C TYR A 231 -18.40 -8.83 17.91
N GLN A 232 -17.27 -8.62 18.56
CA GLN A 232 -17.14 -7.86 19.79
C GLN A 232 -16.90 -6.38 19.47
N TYR A 233 -17.71 -5.51 20.06
CA TYR A 233 -17.54 -4.06 19.93
C TYR A 233 -16.49 -3.52 20.91
N ARG A 234 -15.61 -2.65 20.41
CA ARG A 234 -14.66 -1.86 21.17
C ARG A 234 -14.74 -0.41 20.70
N LYS A 235 -14.85 0.50 21.66
CA LYS A 235 -14.74 1.94 21.45
C LYS A 235 -13.27 2.32 21.56
N ILE A 236 -12.77 3.11 20.61
CA ILE A 236 -11.40 3.60 20.58
C ILE A 236 -11.45 5.12 20.68
N GLU A 237 -10.77 5.69 21.67
CA GLU A 237 -10.75 7.14 21.89
C GLU A 237 -9.34 7.67 21.60
N LEU A 238 -9.06 7.90 20.32
CA LEU A 238 -7.82 8.53 19.86
C LEU A 238 -8.17 9.89 19.26
N GLY A 239 -7.79 10.98 19.92
CA GLY A 239 -7.96 12.33 19.36
C GLY A 239 -9.37 12.95 19.49
N GLY A 240 -10.15 12.53 20.48
CA GLY A 240 -11.36 13.25 20.94
C GLY A 240 -12.67 12.90 20.23
N THR A 241 -12.63 12.29 19.03
CA THR A 241 -13.82 11.65 18.42
C THR A 241 -13.69 10.14 18.58
N PRO A 242 -14.71 9.43 19.07
CA PRO A 242 -14.61 8.00 19.26
C PRO A 242 -14.71 7.26 17.93
N ASP A 243 -13.72 6.42 17.68
CA ASP A 243 -13.74 5.42 16.61
C ASP A 243 -14.40 4.14 17.13
N HIS A 244 -14.98 3.36 16.22
CA HIS A 244 -15.68 2.12 16.55
C HIS A 244 -15.01 0.95 15.84
N LEU A 245 -14.74 -0.12 16.60
CA LEU A 245 -14.14 -1.34 16.10
C LEU A 245 -15.01 -2.54 16.46
N LEU A 246 -15.46 -3.29 15.46
CA LEU A 246 -16.10 -4.60 15.62
C LEU A 246 -15.09 -5.68 15.22
N LEU A 247 -14.79 -6.62 16.13
CA LEU A 247 -13.79 -7.67 15.92
C LEU A 247 -14.42 -9.05 16.05
N LYS A 248 -14.11 -9.98 15.14
CA LYS A 248 -14.52 -11.38 15.31
C LYS A 248 -14.00 -12.01 16.60
N LYS A 249 -12.80 -11.60 17.04
CA LYS A 249 -12.19 -11.98 18.32
C LYS A 249 -11.23 -10.89 18.78
N ALA A 250 -11.50 -10.26 19.92
CA ALA A 250 -10.55 -9.35 20.56
C ALA A 250 -9.64 -10.13 21.53
N PRO A 251 -8.33 -9.83 21.58
CA PRO A 251 -7.49 -10.30 22.68
C PRO A 251 -7.94 -9.63 23.99
N GLU A 252 -7.86 -10.37 25.10
CA GLU A 252 -8.10 -9.88 26.45
C GLU A 252 -6.80 -9.92 27.27
N PRO A 253 -6.41 -8.82 27.93
CA PRO A 253 -7.05 -7.50 27.93
C PRO A 253 -6.95 -6.79 26.57
N PHE A 254 -7.97 -6.01 26.21
CA PHE A 254 -7.96 -5.22 24.97
C PHE A 254 -7.01 -4.01 25.08
N ASP A 255 -6.01 -3.98 24.20
CA ASP A 255 -5.07 -2.87 24.03
C ASP A 255 -4.97 -2.57 22.53
N TYR A 256 -5.58 -1.46 22.09
CA TYR A 256 -5.64 -1.11 20.67
C TYR A 256 -4.25 -0.91 20.06
N MET A 257 -3.32 -0.31 20.79
CA MET A 257 -1.97 -0.03 20.28
C MET A 257 -1.18 -1.33 20.06
N LYS A 258 -1.38 -2.34 20.90
CA LYS A 258 -0.79 -3.68 20.71
C LYS A 258 -1.50 -4.50 19.64
N LEU A 259 -2.79 -4.26 19.42
CA LEU A 259 -3.58 -4.93 18.40
C LEU A 259 -3.30 -4.40 17.00
N LEU A 260 -3.00 -3.10 16.87
CA LEU A 260 -2.87 -2.40 15.59
C LEU A 260 -1.99 -3.14 14.55
N PRO A 261 -0.80 -3.67 14.89
CA PRO A 261 0.01 -4.40 13.91
C PRO A 261 -0.67 -5.67 13.40
N GLN A 262 -1.45 -6.35 14.26
CA GLN A 262 -2.12 -7.63 13.96
C GLN A 262 -3.46 -7.45 13.25
N LEU A 263 -4.05 -6.25 13.34
CA LEU A 263 -5.39 -5.94 12.86
C LEU A 263 -5.62 -6.32 11.38
N PRO A 264 -4.66 -6.12 10.44
CA PRO A 264 -4.83 -6.54 9.05
C PRO A 264 -5.08 -8.03 8.87
N GLY A 265 -4.64 -8.89 9.80
CA GLY A 265 -4.84 -10.34 9.74
C GLY A 265 -6.13 -10.82 10.41
N ILE A 266 -6.95 -9.92 10.95
CA ILE A 266 -8.15 -10.27 11.75
C ILE A 266 -9.39 -9.70 11.06
N PRO A 267 -10.48 -10.48 10.88
CA PRO A 267 -11.73 -9.93 10.36
C PRO A 267 -12.32 -8.88 11.30
N HIS A 268 -12.57 -7.68 10.78
CA HIS A 268 -13.05 -6.56 11.58
C HIS A 268 -13.82 -5.54 10.73
N VAL A 269 -14.62 -4.71 11.42
CA VAL A 269 -15.17 -3.46 10.86
C VAL A 269 -14.61 -2.31 11.67
N PHE A 270 -13.93 -1.38 11.01
CA PHE A 270 -13.43 -0.16 11.63
C PHE A 270 -14.20 1.04 11.08
N ILE A 271 -14.80 1.85 11.95
CA ILE A 271 -15.72 2.94 11.60
C ILE A 271 -15.20 4.21 12.26
N THR A 272 -15.01 5.25 11.46
CA THR A 272 -14.49 6.55 11.90
C THR A 272 -15.28 7.69 11.25
N ALA A 273 -15.09 8.90 11.75
CA ALA A 273 -15.65 10.08 11.12
C ALA A 273 -15.06 10.29 9.71
N ALA A 274 -15.91 10.68 8.75
CA ALA A 274 -15.44 11.07 7.42
C ALA A 274 -14.52 12.29 7.53
N ASN A 275 -13.35 12.19 6.90
CA ASN A 275 -12.43 13.31 6.77
C ASN A 275 -12.67 14.06 5.43
N LYS A 276 -11.93 15.15 5.21
CA LYS A 276 -12.02 15.95 3.97
C LYS A 276 -11.79 15.11 2.71
N GLU A 277 -10.90 14.12 2.77
CA GLU A 277 -10.61 13.22 1.65
C GLU A 277 -11.84 12.36 1.30
N THR A 278 -12.48 11.77 2.31
CA THR A 278 -13.71 11.00 2.18
C THR A 278 -14.81 11.84 1.52
N GLN A 279 -14.96 13.08 1.96
CA GLN A 279 -15.97 14.01 1.43
C GLN A 279 -15.71 14.46 -0.02
N ARG A 280 -14.47 14.42 -0.49
CA ARG A 280 -14.15 14.66 -1.92
C ARG A 280 -14.72 13.56 -2.81
N HIS A 281 -14.71 12.31 -2.34
CA HIS A 281 -15.25 11.19 -3.11
C HIS A 281 -16.75 11.02 -2.95
N LEU A 282 -17.32 11.44 -1.81
CA LEU A 282 -18.76 11.45 -1.55
C LEU A 282 -19.14 12.74 -0.79
N PRO A 283 -19.62 13.78 -1.49
CA PRO A 283 -20.07 15.01 -0.85
C PRO A 283 -21.15 14.72 0.21
N GLY A 284 -20.99 15.31 1.40
CA GLY A 284 -21.88 15.06 2.54
C GLY A 284 -21.59 13.77 3.31
N ALA A 285 -20.52 13.04 3.00
CA ALA A 285 -20.11 11.90 3.80
C ALA A 285 -19.86 12.31 5.26
N GLN A 286 -20.47 11.56 6.17
CA GLN A 286 -20.31 11.70 7.62
C GLN A 286 -19.42 10.60 8.19
N THR A 287 -19.36 9.44 7.54
CA THR A 287 -18.67 8.25 8.05
C THR A 287 -17.76 7.64 6.98
N LEU A 288 -16.56 7.25 7.40
CA LEU A 288 -15.65 6.37 6.69
C LEU A 288 -15.62 5.03 7.44
N PHE A 289 -15.74 3.91 6.73
CA PHE A 289 -15.59 2.61 7.38
C PHE A 289 -14.91 1.59 6.48
N THR A 290 -14.16 0.69 7.10
CA THR A 290 -13.44 -0.39 6.43
C THR A 290 -13.93 -1.74 6.96
N VAL A 291 -14.28 -2.65 6.05
CA VAL A 291 -14.59 -4.04 6.38
C VAL A 291 -13.46 -4.91 5.89
N THR A 292 -12.75 -5.52 6.84
CA THR A 292 -11.73 -6.54 6.61
C THR A 292 -12.37 -7.90 6.82
N TYR A 293 -12.31 -8.78 5.81
CA TYR A 293 -13.13 -9.99 5.78
C TYR A 293 -12.32 -11.25 5.48
N GLN A 294 -12.83 -12.40 5.92
CA GLN A 294 -12.31 -13.70 5.47
C GLN A 294 -12.90 -13.99 4.08
N PRO A 295 -12.06 -14.27 3.06
CA PRO A 295 -12.54 -14.69 1.75
C PRO A 295 -13.21 -16.08 1.80
#